data_AF-A0AAN0JR68-F1
#
_entry.id   AF-A0AAN0JR68-F1
#
_cell.length_a   1.000
_cell.length_b   1.000
_cell.length_c   1.000
_cell.angle_alpha   90.00
_cell.angle_beta   90.00
_cell.angle_gamma   90.00
#
_symmetry.space_group_name_H-M   'P 1'
#
loop_
_entity.id
_entity.type
_entity.pdbx_description
1 polymer ?
#
loop_
_entity_poly.entity_id
_entity_poly.type
_entity_poly.pdbx_seq_one_letter_code
_entity_poly.pdbx_strand_id
1 'polypeptide(L)'
;MKWQNLNAKNARGTVRLVRNGVFSHTYSSGIVQIYYSASSSSILSWGNICDDTSFGDNEANVICNQLAYNGASVYGRAGSTSSFGIDYNATILDDVSCSSSSFLTLEQCSLTTIISITCSLNSNDAFVTCYTIRIWNNPYPGQIRLQGSIYTSYGRLEVYCNGQWGTVCDDTFGAADAKVVCRQLGYSHYVLAHSGTLLAGSSFQPIWLDRVFCSSSYSCLASCESCPSSQYHNCFHSEDVAIACEFDSTETASSNTLNTCQYSSTTGTTPTTPTTATTDTTTATTDASTCATTNISPDIVGIIVGVVAVVGTTVTCI
;
A
#
# COMPACT_ATOMS: atom_id res chain seq x y z
N MET A 1 -13.55 -1.84 20.39
CA MET A 1 -12.33 -1.15 19.92
C MET A 1 -12.40 0.31 20.36
N LYS A 2 -11.31 0.90 20.86
CA LYS A 2 -11.28 2.34 21.21
C LYS A 2 -10.74 3.11 20.01
N TRP A 3 -11.62 3.79 19.29
CA TRP A 3 -11.29 4.68 18.19
C TRP A 3 -10.48 5.88 18.70
N GLN A 4 -9.38 6.22 18.01
CA GLN A 4 -8.58 7.40 18.35
C GLN A 4 -9.04 8.60 17.55
N ASN A 5 -9.05 9.77 18.20
CA ASN A 5 -9.31 11.04 17.54
C ASN A 5 -8.02 11.44 16.80
N LEU A 6 -7.90 11.07 15.52
CA LEU A 6 -6.67 11.20 14.73
C LEU A 6 -6.46 12.59 14.10
N ASN A 7 -7.20 13.62 14.54
CA ASN A 7 -6.96 14.99 14.10
C ASN A 7 -5.48 15.37 14.36
N ALA A 8 -4.72 15.49 13.27
CA ALA A 8 -3.34 15.97 13.23
C ALA A 8 -2.24 15.06 13.84
N LYS A 9 -2.44 13.74 14.00
CA LYS A 9 -1.30 12.86 14.31
C LYS A 9 -0.45 12.65 13.06
N ASN A 10 0.79 13.14 13.09
CA ASN A 10 1.78 12.75 12.09
C ASN A 10 2.11 11.26 12.29
N ALA A 11 1.85 10.44 11.28
CA ALA A 11 2.22 9.03 11.29
C ALA A 11 3.72 8.87 11.04
N ARG A 12 4.41 8.01 11.82
CA ARG A 12 5.82 7.69 11.58
C ARG A 12 5.99 7.23 10.13
N GLY A 13 6.96 7.78 9.43
CA GLY A 13 7.21 7.48 8.01
C GLY A 13 6.50 8.39 7.03
N THR A 14 5.60 9.28 7.47
CA THR A 14 4.92 10.23 6.57
C THR A 14 5.94 11.15 5.89
N VAL A 15 5.84 11.28 4.57
CA VAL A 15 6.66 12.20 3.76
C VAL A 15 5.86 13.42 3.32
N ARG A 16 6.54 14.56 3.23
CA ARG A 16 5.97 15.82 2.72
C ARG A 16 7.00 16.64 1.95
N LEU A 17 6.51 17.58 1.13
CA LEU A 17 7.35 18.54 0.41
C LEU A 17 7.21 19.93 1.00
N VAL A 18 8.33 20.62 1.18
CA VAL A 18 8.42 21.96 1.76
C VAL A 18 9.03 22.93 0.76
N ARG A 19 8.52 24.17 0.77
CA ARG A 19 9.08 25.31 0.04
C ARG A 19 9.09 26.52 0.95
N ASN A 20 10.24 27.20 1.06
CA ASN A 20 10.43 28.37 1.90
C ASN A 20 9.96 28.14 3.35
N GLY A 21 10.24 26.96 3.91
CA GLY A 21 9.80 26.55 5.25
C GLY A 21 8.31 26.24 5.40
N VAL A 22 7.53 26.27 4.31
CA VAL A 22 6.08 26.00 4.32
C VAL A 22 5.77 24.68 3.64
N PHE A 23 4.92 23.87 4.27
CA PHE A 23 4.36 22.65 3.70
C PHE A 23 3.04 22.95 2.96
N SER A 24 2.81 22.27 1.84
CA SER A 24 1.49 22.15 1.23
C SER A 24 1.28 20.76 0.65
N HIS A 25 0.10 20.18 0.86
CA HIS A 25 -0.30 18.89 0.30
C HIS A 25 -0.51 18.93 -1.23
N THR A 26 -0.50 20.13 -1.84
CA THR A 26 -0.60 20.32 -3.30
C THR A 26 0.76 20.42 -3.98
N TYR A 27 1.85 20.49 -3.22
CA TYR A 27 3.18 20.57 -3.80
C TYR A 27 3.56 19.25 -4.46
N SER A 28 3.90 19.33 -5.75
CA SER A 28 4.55 18.27 -6.51
C SER A 28 6.07 18.38 -6.51
N SER A 29 6.62 19.41 -5.85
CA SER A 29 8.06 19.70 -5.82
C SER A 29 8.43 20.39 -4.51
N GLY A 30 9.61 20.11 -3.96
CA GLY A 30 10.11 20.75 -2.75
C GLY A 30 11.19 19.95 -2.06
N ILE A 31 11.73 20.51 -0.97
CA ILE A 31 12.63 19.79 -0.07
C ILE A 31 11.83 18.68 0.62
N VAL A 32 12.39 17.48 0.66
CA VAL A 32 11.74 16.29 1.21
C VAL A 32 11.93 16.27 2.71
N GLN A 33 10.80 16.17 3.42
CA GLN A 33 10.80 15.94 4.86
C GLN A 33 10.07 14.66 5.18
N ILE A 34 10.57 13.94 6.17
CA ILE A 34 9.94 12.74 6.72
C ILE A 34 9.69 12.92 8.22
N TYR A 35 8.56 12.38 8.69
CA TYR A 35 8.26 12.33 10.12
C TYR A 35 8.84 11.04 10.71
N TYR A 36 10.02 11.14 11.32
CA TYR A 36 10.77 9.98 11.78
C TYR A 36 11.57 10.29 13.06
N SER A 37 12.13 9.25 13.67
CA SER A 37 12.99 9.37 14.87
C SER A 37 14.45 9.44 14.45
N ALA A 38 15.17 10.48 14.88
CA ALA A 38 16.62 10.57 14.70
C ALA A 38 17.35 9.51 15.56
N SER A 39 18.61 9.18 15.23
CA SER A 39 19.40 8.21 15.99
C SER A 39 19.59 8.57 17.47
N SER A 40 19.56 9.86 17.79
CA SER A 40 19.75 10.41 19.13
C SER A 40 18.46 10.55 19.95
N SER A 41 17.29 10.20 19.41
CA SER A 41 16.00 10.47 20.05
C SER A 41 14.93 9.46 19.65
N SER A 42 14.15 8.99 20.63
CA SER A 42 12.92 8.23 20.37
C SER A 42 11.72 9.13 20.01
N ILE A 43 11.89 10.45 20.06
CA ILE A 43 10.83 11.41 19.76
C ILE A 43 10.76 11.58 18.23
N LEU A 44 9.55 11.41 17.70
CA LEU A 44 9.27 11.65 16.28
C LEU A 44 9.20 13.16 15.99
N SER A 45 9.95 13.58 14.98
CA SER A 45 9.93 14.96 14.48
C SER A 45 9.99 14.99 12.96
N TRP A 46 9.61 16.12 12.38
CA TRP A 46 9.92 16.39 10.97
C TRP A 46 11.42 16.65 10.84
N GLY A 47 12.04 16.00 9.87
CA GLY A 47 13.43 16.25 9.51
C GLY A 47 13.68 15.95 8.04
N ASN A 48 14.85 16.36 7.58
CA ASN A 48 15.23 16.28 6.18
C ASN A 48 15.96 14.96 5.88
N ILE A 49 16.06 14.65 4.60
CA ILE A 49 16.82 13.52 4.07
C ILE A 49 18.05 14.08 3.38
N CYS A 50 19.23 13.51 3.62
CA CYS A 50 20.43 13.94 2.93
C CYS A 50 20.52 13.37 1.50
N ASP A 51 21.03 14.18 0.57
CA ASP A 51 21.52 13.79 -0.75
C ASP A 51 23.01 14.13 -0.82
N ASP A 52 23.89 13.23 -0.37
CA ASP A 52 25.33 13.39 -0.53
C ASP A 52 25.95 12.41 -1.54
N THR A 53 25.58 11.13 -1.53
CA THR A 53 26.23 10.08 -2.34
C THR A 53 25.31 8.95 -2.78
N SER A 54 24.21 8.68 -2.08
CA SER A 54 23.31 7.53 -2.38
C SER A 54 21.95 7.90 -2.96
N PHE A 55 21.56 9.18 -3.00
CA PHE A 55 20.22 9.58 -3.42
C PHE A 55 20.11 9.64 -4.94
N GLY A 56 19.32 8.74 -5.54
CA GLY A 56 19.20 8.58 -6.98
C GLY A 56 17.75 8.49 -7.47
N ASP A 57 17.62 7.93 -8.68
CA ASP A 57 16.33 7.80 -9.37
C ASP A 57 15.33 6.95 -8.57
N ASN A 58 15.79 5.86 -7.94
CA ASN A 58 14.90 4.96 -7.21
C ASN A 58 14.29 5.67 -6.00
N GLU A 59 15.09 6.33 -5.18
CA GLU A 59 14.67 7.04 -3.98
C GLU A 59 13.68 8.16 -4.32
N ALA A 60 14.01 8.96 -5.35
CA ALA A 60 13.14 10.01 -5.83
C ALA A 60 11.78 9.46 -6.29
N ASN A 61 11.78 8.36 -7.05
CA ASN A 61 10.55 7.71 -7.49
C ASN A 61 9.73 7.17 -6.31
N VAL A 62 10.37 6.54 -5.32
CA VAL A 62 9.69 6.01 -4.13
C VAL A 62 9.06 7.13 -3.31
N ILE A 63 9.75 8.26 -3.12
CA ILE A 63 9.19 9.45 -2.47
C ILE A 63 7.96 9.96 -3.23
N CYS A 64 8.05 10.06 -4.56
CA CYS A 64 6.91 10.48 -5.38
C CYS A 64 5.75 9.47 -5.33
N ASN A 65 6.04 8.17 -5.30
CA ASN A 65 5.03 7.14 -5.13
C ASN A 65 4.31 7.27 -3.79
N GLN A 66 5.06 7.52 -2.70
CA GLN A 66 4.52 7.72 -1.35
C GLN A 66 3.64 8.97 -1.25
N LEU A 67 3.96 10.00 -2.04
CA LEU A 67 3.15 11.21 -2.23
C LEU A 67 2.00 11.03 -3.24
N ALA A 68 1.80 9.80 -3.73
CA ALA A 68 0.79 9.37 -4.70
C ALA A 68 0.90 10.02 -6.09
N TYR A 69 2.12 10.37 -6.50
CA TYR A 69 2.48 10.73 -7.88
C TYR A 69 3.08 9.54 -8.62
N ASN A 70 2.97 9.53 -9.95
CA ASN A 70 3.45 8.42 -10.78
C ASN A 70 4.96 8.51 -11.12
N GLY A 71 5.78 8.93 -10.15
CA GLY A 71 7.23 8.99 -10.27
C GLY A 71 7.83 10.39 -10.23
N ALA A 72 9.16 10.41 -10.26
CA ALA A 72 9.98 11.62 -10.21
C ALA A 72 10.41 12.08 -11.60
N SER A 73 10.45 13.40 -11.78
CA SER A 73 10.95 14.06 -12.99
C SER A 73 12.33 14.69 -12.78
N VAL A 74 12.59 15.24 -11.58
CA VAL A 74 13.86 15.86 -11.19
C VAL A 74 14.08 15.61 -9.70
N TYR A 75 15.32 15.46 -9.29
CA TYR A 75 15.74 15.42 -7.89
C TYR A 75 17.16 15.99 -7.77
N GLY A 76 17.60 16.17 -6.54
CA GLY A 76 18.96 16.57 -6.22
C GLY A 76 19.04 17.29 -4.89
N ARG A 77 20.13 18.03 -4.71
CA ARG A 77 20.42 18.76 -3.48
C ARG A 77 19.75 20.11 -3.44
N ALA A 78 19.16 20.49 -2.31
CA ALA A 78 18.50 21.77 -2.12
C ALA A 78 19.42 22.95 -2.47
N GLY A 79 20.72 22.87 -2.14
CA GLY A 79 21.72 23.91 -2.46
C GLY A 79 22.07 24.04 -3.94
N SER A 80 21.66 23.09 -4.79
CA SER A 80 21.83 23.18 -6.25
C SER A 80 20.75 24.03 -6.93
N THR A 81 19.74 24.50 -6.18
CA THR A 81 18.62 25.28 -6.70
C THR A 81 18.19 26.36 -5.72
N SER A 82 17.64 27.46 -6.22
CA SER A 82 17.01 28.50 -5.39
C SER A 82 15.48 28.35 -5.28
N SER A 83 14.90 27.34 -5.93
CA SER A 83 13.45 27.20 -6.11
C SER A 83 12.68 26.90 -4.82
N PHE A 84 13.32 26.34 -3.80
CA PHE A 84 12.64 25.81 -2.61
C PHE A 84 13.03 26.53 -1.31
N GLY A 85 13.92 27.52 -1.39
CA GLY A 85 14.39 28.28 -0.24
C GLY A 85 15.24 27.45 0.73
N ILE A 86 15.34 27.94 1.96
CA ILE A 86 16.07 27.28 3.05
C ILE A 86 15.03 26.78 4.05
N ASP A 87 15.13 25.52 4.45
CA ASP A 87 14.47 25.04 5.66
C ASP A 87 15.50 24.90 6.79
N TYR A 88 15.01 24.87 8.03
CA TYR A 88 15.85 24.84 9.24
C TYR A 88 15.68 23.55 10.04
N ASN A 89 15.04 22.53 9.46
CA ASN A 89 14.92 21.26 10.14
C ASN A 89 16.25 20.52 10.08
N ALA A 90 16.50 19.68 11.08
CA ALA A 90 17.69 18.83 11.06
C ALA A 90 17.53 17.73 10.01
N THR A 91 18.63 17.37 9.36
CA THR A 91 18.73 16.12 8.60
C THR A 91 18.65 14.94 9.58
N ILE A 92 17.68 14.05 9.39
CA ILE A 92 17.41 12.91 10.29
C ILE A 92 17.56 11.56 9.60
N LEU A 93 17.62 11.54 8.27
CA LEU A 93 17.98 10.38 7.48
C LEU A 93 19.15 10.72 6.55
N ASP A 94 20.04 9.76 6.43
CA ASP A 94 21.14 9.73 5.46
C ASP A 94 21.11 8.38 4.74
N ASP A 95 21.98 8.19 3.74
CA ASP A 95 22.13 6.99 2.89
C ASP A 95 20.82 6.23 2.57
N VAL A 96 19.76 6.97 2.21
CA VAL A 96 18.51 6.35 1.78
C VAL A 96 18.80 5.62 0.47
N SER A 97 18.55 4.31 0.45
CA SER A 97 18.88 3.45 -0.69
C SER A 97 17.76 2.44 -0.96
N CYS A 98 17.10 2.61 -2.09
CA CYS A 98 15.99 1.82 -2.60
C CYS A 98 16.48 0.92 -3.74
N SER A 99 16.34 -0.39 -3.58
CA SER A 99 16.71 -1.36 -4.64
C SER A 99 15.73 -1.37 -5.83
N SER A 100 14.56 -0.72 -5.69
CA SER A 100 13.57 -0.61 -6.75
C SER A 100 12.82 0.71 -6.67
N SER A 101 12.62 1.36 -7.83
CA SER A 101 11.72 2.50 -8.00
C SER A 101 10.22 2.14 -7.87
N SER A 102 9.89 0.84 -7.80
CA SER A 102 8.51 0.36 -7.68
C SER A 102 7.99 0.28 -6.24
N PHE A 103 8.83 0.54 -5.25
CA PHE A 103 8.40 0.63 -3.86
C PHE A 103 7.42 1.78 -3.65
N LEU A 104 6.50 1.55 -2.72
CA LEU A 104 5.42 2.46 -2.36
C LEU A 104 5.85 3.48 -1.32
N THR A 105 6.73 3.11 -0.39
CA THR A 105 7.19 3.97 0.70
C THR A 105 8.68 3.78 0.99
N LEU A 106 9.28 4.77 1.66
CA LEU A 106 10.68 4.70 2.10
C LEU A 106 10.96 3.60 3.12
N GLU A 107 9.96 3.03 3.81
CA GLU A 107 10.17 1.88 4.72
C GLU A 107 10.69 0.63 4.01
N GLN A 108 10.45 0.53 2.71
CA GLN A 108 10.91 -0.59 1.87
C GLN A 108 12.36 -0.42 1.41
N CYS A 109 12.94 0.74 1.66
CA CYS A 109 14.33 1.07 1.35
C CYS A 109 15.21 0.83 2.58
N SER A 110 16.52 0.77 2.36
CA SER A 110 17.49 0.87 3.45
C SER A 110 17.56 2.32 3.91
N LEU A 111 17.29 2.56 5.19
CA LEU A 111 17.34 3.88 5.83
C LEU A 111 18.41 3.89 6.92
N THR A 112 19.28 4.90 6.95
CA THR A 112 20.17 5.14 8.09
C THR A 112 19.82 6.44 8.80
N THR A 113 19.95 6.41 10.12
CA THR A 113 19.81 7.58 11.00
C THR A 113 21.16 8.08 11.52
N ILE A 114 22.25 7.44 11.06
CA ILE A 114 23.63 7.91 11.27
C ILE A 114 23.89 8.93 10.17
N ILE A 115 24.08 10.18 10.56
CA ILE A 115 24.21 11.31 9.62
C ILE A 115 25.69 11.59 9.37
N SER A 116 26.09 11.57 8.10
CA SER A 116 27.44 11.91 7.66
C SER A 116 27.75 13.39 7.94
N ILE A 117 29.03 13.69 8.14
CA ILE A 117 29.50 15.07 8.39
C ILE A 117 29.26 15.99 7.18
N THR A 118 29.19 15.42 5.98
CA THR A 118 28.82 16.10 4.73
C THR A 118 27.37 16.61 4.77
N CYS A 119 26.49 15.95 5.50
CA CYS A 119 25.06 16.29 5.66
C CYS A 119 24.80 17.33 6.76
N SER A 120 25.84 18.06 7.21
CA SER A 120 25.72 19.09 8.25
C SER A 120 25.19 20.44 7.74
N LEU A 121 25.03 20.59 6.42
CA LEU A 121 24.52 21.81 5.79
C LEU A 121 23.19 21.53 5.10
N ASN A 122 22.22 22.42 5.29
CA ASN A 122 20.90 22.34 4.64
C ASN A 122 20.99 22.37 3.10
N SER A 123 22.13 22.75 2.53
CA SER A 123 22.40 22.66 1.10
C SER A 123 22.42 21.21 0.58
N ASN A 124 22.64 20.22 1.45
CA ASN A 124 22.64 18.79 1.10
C ASN A 124 21.29 18.11 1.37
N ASP A 125 20.26 18.84 1.79
CA ASP A 125 18.93 18.25 1.91
C ASP A 125 18.39 17.86 0.53
N ALA A 126 17.80 16.70 0.42
CA ALA A 126 17.24 16.18 -0.81
C ALA A 126 15.96 16.94 -1.19
N PHE A 127 15.85 17.33 -2.45
CA PHE A 127 14.59 17.77 -3.05
C PHE A 127 14.14 16.77 -4.11
N VAL A 128 12.83 16.78 -4.38
CA VAL A 128 12.25 16.11 -5.54
C VAL A 128 11.29 17.03 -6.27
N THR A 129 11.07 16.74 -7.55
CA THR A 129 9.99 17.24 -8.39
C THR A 129 9.32 16.02 -9.02
N CYS A 130 8.13 15.69 -8.55
CA CYS A 130 7.30 14.64 -9.09
C CYS A 130 6.58 15.09 -10.36
N TYR A 131 6.21 14.12 -11.21
CA TYR A 131 5.22 14.38 -12.25
C TYR A 131 3.90 14.81 -11.61
N THR A 132 3.11 15.63 -12.31
CA THR A 132 1.81 16.10 -11.81
C THR A 132 0.71 15.06 -11.94
N ILE A 133 0.96 13.96 -12.67
CA ILE A 133 0.03 12.85 -12.82
C ILE A 133 0.02 12.06 -11.50
N ARG A 134 -1.18 11.87 -10.93
CA ARG A 134 -1.35 11.04 -9.74
C ARG A 134 -1.47 9.58 -10.13
N ILE A 135 -1.05 8.68 -9.24
CA ILE A 135 -1.22 7.22 -9.42
C ILE A 135 -2.70 6.86 -9.65
N TRP A 136 -3.61 7.66 -9.08
CA TRP A 136 -5.05 7.44 -9.15
C TRP A 136 -5.74 8.09 -10.36
N ASN A 137 -4.97 8.69 -11.28
CA ASN A 137 -5.52 9.25 -12.53
C ASN A 137 -5.82 8.17 -13.58
N ASN A 138 -5.20 7.00 -13.48
CA ASN A 138 -5.53 5.82 -14.27
C ASN A 138 -5.72 4.60 -13.35
N PRO A 139 -6.83 4.58 -12.59
CA PRO A 139 -7.01 3.58 -11.56
C PRO A 139 -7.45 2.22 -12.10
N TYR A 140 -7.11 1.17 -11.36
CA TYR A 140 -7.53 -0.22 -11.65
C TYR A 140 -8.59 -0.69 -10.64
N PRO A 141 -9.45 -1.67 -11.00
CA PRO A 141 -10.45 -2.18 -10.07
C PRO A 141 -9.82 -2.76 -8.80
N GLY A 142 -10.35 -2.38 -7.62
CA GLY A 142 -9.80 -2.77 -6.33
C GLY A 142 -8.58 -1.98 -5.87
N GLN A 143 -8.14 -0.96 -6.62
CA GLN A 143 -7.15 0.00 -6.13
C GLN A 143 -7.72 0.79 -4.96
N ILE A 144 -6.89 1.04 -3.94
CA ILE A 144 -7.28 1.82 -2.77
C ILE A 144 -6.51 3.14 -2.66
N ARG A 145 -7.08 4.08 -1.90
CA ARG A 145 -6.45 5.35 -1.54
C ARG A 145 -6.98 5.89 -0.22
N LEU A 146 -6.23 6.80 0.39
CA LEU A 146 -6.67 7.59 1.54
C LEU A 146 -6.96 9.04 1.10
N GLN A 147 -8.13 9.58 1.48
CA GLN A 147 -8.62 10.89 1.05
C GLN A 147 -9.13 11.77 2.19
N GLY A 148 -9.23 13.08 1.95
CA GLY A 148 -9.78 14.04 2.91
C GLY A 148 -8.78 14.55 3.96
N SER A 149 -7.50 14.15 3.86
CA SER A 149 -6.41 14.58 4.73
C SER A 149 -5.34 15.35 3.96
N ILE A 150 -4.50 16.08 4.68
CA ILE A 150 -3.31 16.75 4.13
C ILE A 150 -2.13 15.78 3.88
N TYR A 151 -2.17 14.57 4.42
CA TYR A 151 -1.14 13.54 4.23
C TYR A 151 -1.71 12.31 3.54
N THR A 152 -0.93 11.65 2.69
CA THR A 152 -1.32 10.42 1.98
C THR A 152 -1.36 9.18 2.89
N SER A 153 -0.78 9.27 4.08
CA SER A 153 -0.74 8.22 5.11
C SER A 153 -1.97 8.18 6.01
N TYR A 154 -2.90 9.14 5.88
CA TYR A 154 -4.10 9.20 6.71
C TYR A 154 -5.29 9.68 5.89
N GLY A 155 -6.48 9.17 6.16
CA GLY A 155 -7.70 9.70 5.57
C GLY A 155 -8.82 8.67 5.52
N ARG A 156 -9.91 9.05 4.86
CA ARG A 156 -11.00 8.14 4.48
C ARG A 156 -10.47 7.10 3.49
N LEU A 157 -10.77 5.84 3.76
CA LEU A 157 -10.46 4.74 2.86
C LEU A 157 -11.43 4.75 1.68
N GLU A 158 -10.88 4.85 0.48
CA GLU A 158 -11.63 4.72 -0.77
C GLU A 158 -11.08 3.58 -1.62
N VAL A 159 -11.98 2.92 -2.36
CA VAL A 159 -11.67 1.85 -3.31
C VAL A 159 -12.26 2.18 -4.68
N TYR A 160 -11.55 1.85 -5.75
CA TYR A 160 -12.03 2.05 -7.12
C TYR A 160 -12.78 0.81 -7.61
N CYS A 161 -14.10 0.93 -7.79
CA CYS A 161 -14.95 -0.14 -8.31
C CYS A 161 -15.86 0.42 -9.40
N ASN A 162 -16.11 -0.38 -10.44
CA ASN A 162 -17.04 -0.05 -11.54
C ASN A 162 -16.85 1.36 -12.13
N GLY A 163 -15.61 1.78 -12.33
CA GLY A 163 -15.30 3.06 -12.97
C GLY A 163 -15.36 4.28 -12.06
N GLN A 164 -15.56 4.13 -10.74
CA GLN A 164 -15.63 5.26 -9.81
C GLN A 164 -15.05 4.93 -8.43
N TRP A 165 -14.49 5.96 -7.79
CA TRP A 165 -14.03 5.89 -6.41
C TRP A 165 -15.21 5.94 -5.44
N GLY A 166 -15.27 4.98 -4.51
CA GLY A 166 -16.26 4.92 -3.45
C GLY A 166 -15.64 4.61 -2.10
N THR A 167 -16.44 4.72 -1.04
CA THR A 167 -16.01 4.55 0.35
C THR A 167 -16.17 3.10 0.82
N VAL A 168 -15.65 2.81 2.00
CA VAL A 168 -15.74 1.51 2.67
C VAL A 168 -16.44 1.73 4.01
N CYS A 169 -17.48 0.95 4.30
CA CYS A 169 -18.18 0.99 5.59
C CYS A 169 -17.35 0.33 6.70
N ASP A 170 -17.56 0.78 7.94
CA ASP A 170 -16.91 0.24 9.13
C ASP A 170 -17.59 -1.03 9.71
N ASP A 171 -18.70 -1.47 9.12
CA ASP A 171 -19.37 -2.74 9.45
C ASP A 171 -18.37 -3.89 9.33
N THR A 172 -18.08 -4.55 10.44
CA THR A 172 -17.07 -5.64 10.56
C THR A 172 -15.61 -5.26 10.30
N PHE A 173 -15.32 -4.02 9.85
CA PHE A 173 -13.97 -3.56 9.57
C PHE A 173 -13.11 -3.52 10.84
N GLY A 174 -12.07 -4.33 10.86
CA GLY A 174 -11.23 -4.54 12.02
C GLY A 174 -9.73 -4.41 11.78
N ALA A 175 -8.98 -4.94 12.75
CA ALA A 175 -7.53 -4.93 12.78
C ALA A 175 -6.87 -5.60 11.55
N ALA A 176 -7.42 -6.73 11.11
CA ALA A 176 -6.87 -7.46 9.97
C ALA A 176 -7.05 -6.68 8.66
N ASP A 177 -8.22 -6.07 8.46
CA ASP A 177 -8.55 -5.26 7.28
C ASP A 177 -7.65 -4.03 7.22
N ALA A 178 -7.50 -3.33 8.35
CA ALA A 178 -6.62 -2.19 8.50
C ALA A 178 -5.16 -2.53 8.17
N LYS A 179 -4.69 -3.71 8.62
CA LYS A 179 -3.35 -4.20 8.30
C LYS A 179 -3.18 -4.50 6.82
N VAL A 180 -4.18 -5.10 6.17
CA VAL A 180 -4.17 -5.31 4.70
C VAL A 180 -4.13 -3.99 3.95
N VAL A 181 -4.95 -3.01 4.35
CA VAL A 181 -5.01 -1.67 3.75
C VAL A 181 -3.65 -0.97 3.85
N CYS A 182 -3.07 -0.89 5.05
CA CYS A 182 -1.79 -0.21 5.23
C CYS A 182 -0.64 -0.94 4.54
N ARG A 183 -0.65 -2.28 4.53
CA ARG A 183 0.31 -3.07 3.77
C ARG A 183 0.17 -2.84 2.26
N GLN A 184 -1.06 -2.76 1.73
CA GLN A 184 -1.34 -2.42 0.33
C GLN A 184 -0.83 -1.02 -0.05
N LEU A 185 -0.77 -0.09 0.91
CA LEU A 185 -0.18 1.24 0.75
C LEU A 185 1.33 1.31 1.06
N GLY A 186 1.95 0.17 1.40
CA GLY A 186 3.39 0.05 1.64
C GLY A 186 3.85 0.38 3.06
N TYR A 187 2.94 0.44 4.03
CA TYR A 187 3.25 0.64 5.45
C TYR A 187 3.16 -0.67 6.23
N SER A 188 3.95 -0.82 7.28
CA SER A 188 3.93 -2.01 8.15
C SER A 188 2.83 -1.99 9.22
N HIS A 189 2.41 -0.81 9.70
CA HIS A 189 1.47 -0.67 10.81
C HIS A 189 0.27 0.24 10.48
N TYR A 190 -0.79 0.11 11.28
CA TYR A 190 -2.04 0.85 11.13
C TYR A 190 -2.52 1.46 12.44
N VAL A 191 -3.25 2.56 12.36
CA VAL A 191 -4.03 3.13 13.45
C VAL A 191 -5.46 3.32 12.97
N LEU A 192 -6.38 2.62 13.62
CA LEU A 192 -7.81 2.73 13.34
C LEU A 192 -8.33 4.10 13.79
N ALA A 193 -8.92 4.83 12.85
CA ALA A 193 -9.75 6.01 13.11
C ALA A 193 -11.20 5.70 12.74
N HIS A 194 -12.12 6.40 13.38
CA HIS A 194 -13.48 6.47 12.85
C HIS A 194 -13.56 7.78 12.06
N SER A 195 -14.07 7.76 10.82
CA SER A 195 -14.16 9.01 10.03
C SER A 195 -15.11 10.01 10.70
N GLY A 196 -16.11 9.51 11.43
CA GLY A 196 -17.21 10.29 11.97
C GLY A 196 -17.80 11.16 10.86
N THR A 197 -18.08 12.42 11.16
CA THR A 197 -18.50 13.39 10.15
C THR A 197 -17.35 14.15 9.50
N LEU A 198 -16.12 14.09 10.05
CA LEU A 198 -15.01 14.93 9.61
C LEU A 198 -14.38 14.45 8.32
N LEU A 199 -14.25 13.13 8.16
CA LEU A 199 -13.72 12.49 6.97
C LEU A 199 -14.79 11.70 6.22
N ALA A 200 -16.07 11.90 6.50
CA ALA A 200 -17.17 11.29 5.76
C ALA A 200 -17.07 11.57 4.26
N GLY A 201 -17.44 10.59 3.44
CA GLY A 201 -17.65 10.76 2.01
C GLY A 201 -18.75 11.77 1.72
N SER A 202 -18.76 12.29 0.49
CA SER A 202 -19.88 13.13 0.05
C SER A 202 -21.12 12.26 -0.17
N SER A 203 -22.33 12.79 0.02
CA SER A 203 -23.59 12.07 -0.23
C SER A 203 -23.79 11.55 -1.66
N PHE A 204 -22.94 11.97 -2.61
CA PHE A 204 -22.97 11.50 -4.00
C PHE A 204 -21.93 10.41 -4.29
N GLN A 205 -21.06 10.10 -3.32
CA GLN A 205 -20.04 9.08 -3.46
C GLN A 205 -20.65 7.71 -3.15
N PRO A 206 -20.42 6.66 -3.95
CA PRO A 206 -20.92 5.33 -3.61
C PRO A 206 -20.21 4.77 -2.38
N ILE A 207 -20.91 3.96 -1.57
CA ILE A 207 -20.28 3.08 -0.59
C ILE A 207 -20.12 1.72 -1.27
N TRP A 208 -18.87 1.33 -1.54
CA TRP A 208 -18.59 0.14 -2.33
C TRP A 208 -18.50 -1.13 -1.52
N LEU A 209 -17.88 -1.09 -0.35
CA LEU A 209 -17.68 -2.28 0.48
C LEU A 209 -18.37 -2.08 1.83
N ASP A 210 -19.12 -3.09 2.26
CA ASP A 210 -19.88 -3.10 3.51
C ASP A 210 -19.18 -3.95 4.58
N ARG A 211 -19.16 -5.28 4.39
CA ARG A 211 -18.63 -6.25 5.36
C ARG A 211 -17.26 -6.79 4.98
N VAL A 212 -16.24 -5.93 5.02
CA VAL A 212 -14.87 -6.33 4.70
C VAL A 212 -14.35 -7.29 5.79
N PHE A 213 -13.87 -8.47 5.38
CA PHE A 213 -13.30 -9.45 6.29
C PHE A 213 -12.03 -10.10 5.72
N CYS A 214 -10.87 -9.58 6.12
CA CYS A 214 -9.55 -9.99 5.66
C CYS A 214 -8.88 -11.00 6.59
N SER A 215 -8.09 -11.90 5.99
CA SER A 215 -6.92 -12.46 6.68
C SER A 215 -5.80 -11.44 6.72
N SER A 216 -5.12 -11.31 7.86
CA SER A 216 -3.95 -10.44 8.00
C SER A 216 -2.76 -10.84 7.12
N SER A 217 -2.81 -11.99 6.42
CA SER A 217 -1.81 -12.41 5.44
C SER A 217 -2.03 -11.88 4.00
N TYR A 218 -3.20 -11.32 3.68
CA TYR A 218 -3.55 -10.91 2.31
C TYR A 218 -2.93 -9.58 1.87
N SER A 219 -2.26 -9.55 0.73
CA SER A 219 -1.60 -8.31 0.27
C SER A 219 -2.56 -7.20 -0.19
N CYS A 220 -3.77 -7.54 -0.63
CA CYS A 220 -4.68 -6.61 -1.28
C CYS A 220 -6.08 -6.71 -0.66
N LEU A 221 -6.75 -5.57 -0.45
CA LEU A 221 -8.14 -5.49 0.04
C LEU A 221 -9.10 -6.26 -0.86
N ALA A 222 -8.86 -6.20 -2.18
CA ALA A 222 -9.62 -6.93 -3.19
C ALA A 222 -9.55 -8.47 -3.06
N SER A 223 -8.56 -9.00 -2.32
CA SER A 223 -8.46 -10.43 -2.01
C SER A 223 -9.38 -10.84 -0.85
N CYS A 224 -9.82 -9.88 -0.03
CA CYS A 224 -10.77 -10.10 1.06
C CYS A 224 -12.21 -9.91 0.57
N GLU A 225 -12.44 -8.80 -0.13
CA GLU A 225 -13.75 -8.42 -0.63
C GLU A 225 -13.59 -7.85 -2.05
N SER A 226 -14.26 -8.47 -3.02
CA SER A 226 -14.19 -8.05 -4.43
C SER A 226 -15.16 -6.90 -4.71
N CYS A 227 -14.86 -6.10 -5.73
CA CYS A 227 -15.78 -5.04 -6.17
C CYS A 227 -17.17 -5.62 -6.52
N PRO A 228 -18.26 -5.19 -5.87
CA PRO A 228 -19.59 -5.64 -6.21
C PRO A 228 -20.03 -5.03 -7.55
N SER A 229 -21.02 -5.61 -8.23
CA SER A 229 -21.57 -5.05 -9.48
C SER A 229 -22.48 -3.83 -9.28
N SER A 230 -23.03 -3.67 -8.07
CA SER A 230 -23.86 -2.53 -7.65
C SER A 230 -23.65 -2.24 -6.16
N GLN A 231 -24.08 -1.07 -5.70
CA GLN A 231 -24.05 -0.75 -4.27
C GLN A 231 -25.00 -1.68 -3.49
N TYR A 232 -24.49 -2.30 -2.42
CA TYR A 232 -25.26 -3.14 -1.51
C TYR A 232 -24.69 -2.99 -0.10
N HIS A 233 -25.30 -2.11 0.69
CA HIS A 233 -24.90 -1.79 2.06
C HIS A 233 -26.11 -1.21 2.81
N ASN A 234 -26.04 -1.23 4.14
CA ASN A 234 -26.99 -0.53 5.01
C ASN A 234 -26.37 0.69 5.71
N CYS A 235 -25.16 1.09 5.29
CA CYS A 235 -24.40 2.17 5.92
C CYS A 235 -24.72 3.57 5.38
N PHE A 236 -24.45 4.57 6.21
CA PHE A 236 -24.36 5.99 5.87
C PHE A 236 -22.90 6.44 5.78
N HIS A 237 -22.61 7.58 5.15
CA HIS A 237 -21.22 8.10 5.08
C HIS A 237 -20.61 8.46 6.43
N SER A 238 -21.40 8.59 7.50
CA SER A 238 -20.88 8.70 8.87
C SER A 238 -20.19 7.42 9.35
N GLU A 239 -20.43 6.30 8.68
CA GLU A 239 -19.86 4.97 8.94
C GLU A 239 -18.70 4.66 7.97
N ASP A 240 -18.27 5.64 7.16
CA ASP A 240 -17.09 5.45 6.30
C ASP A 240 -15.84 5.23 7.15
N VAL A 241 -14.99 4.30 6.75
CA VAL A 241 -13.71 4.01 7.42
C VAL A 241 -12.72 5.14 7.18
N ALA A 242 -12.04 5.56 8.25
CA ALA A 242 -10.81 6.34 8.15
C ALA A 242 -9.66 5.60 8.84
N ILE A 243 -8.45 5.74 8.32
CA ILE A 243 -7.30 4.99 8.83
C ILE A 243 -6.03 5.81 8.65
N ALA A 244 -5.09 5.67 9.58
CA ALA A 244 -3.72 6.10 9.39
C ALA A 244 -2.80 4.89 9.24
N CYS A 245 -1.81 5.01 8.37
CA CYS A 245 -0.78 4.01 8.14
C CYS A 245 0.57 4.60 8.57
N GLU A 246 1.32 3.84 9.35
CA GLU A 246 2.61 4.29 9.91
C GLU A 246 3.63 3.16 9.87
N PHE A 247 4.91 3.52 10.00
CA PHE A 247 5.99 2.54 10.10
C PHE A 247 6.09 2.05 11.55
N ASP A 248 6.22 0.75 11.75
CA ASP A 248 6.59 0.12 13.01
C ASP A 248 7.80 -0.80 12.78
N SER A 249 8.93 -0.42 13.39
CA SER A 249 10.19 -1.17 13.29
C SER A 249 10.16 -2.53 13.98
N THR A 250 9.12 -2.84 14.74
CA THR A 250 8.90 -4.18 15.31
C THR A 250 8.15 -5.11 14.34
N GLU A 251 7.57 -4.56 13.27
CA GLU A 251 6.90 -5.29 12.21
C GLU A 251 7.78 -5.40 10.96
N THR A 252 7.52 -6.41 10.12
CA THR A 252 8.21 -6.54 8.84
C THR A 252 7.67 -5.51 7.86
N ALA A 253 8.57 -4.80 7.17
CA ALA A 253 8.22 -3.89 6.09
C ALA A 253 7.35 -4.58 5.03
N SER A 254 6.46 -3.81 4.41
CA SER A 254 5.62 -4.33 3.32
C SER A 254 6.48 -4.79 2.14
N SER A 255 6.19 -5.97 1.59
CA SER A 255 6.76 -6.43 0.32
C SER A 255 5.94 -5.98 -0.90
N ASN A 256 4.85 -5.23 -0.69
CA ASN A 256 3.97 -4.81 -1.78
C ASN A 256 4.61 -3.66 -2.57
N THR A 257 4.50 -3.71 -3.89
CA THR A 257 4.97 -2.69 -4.82
C THR A 257 3.78 -2.09 -5.57
N LEU A 258 4.04 -1.09 -6.41
CA LEU A 258 3.02 -0.49 -7.31
C LEU A 258 2.21 -1.53 -8.11
N ASN A 259 2.79 -2.70 -8.40
CA ASN A 259 2.21 -3.72 -9.25
C ASN A 259 1.53 -4.86 -8.48
N THR A 260 1.72 -4.97 -7.16
CA THR A 260 1.25 -6.13 -6.38
C THR A 260 -0.25 -6.35 -6.50
N CYS A 261 -1.05 -5.28 -6.47
CA CYS A 261 -2.52 -5.38 -6.49
C CYS A 261 -3.15 -5.05 -7.86
N GLN A 262 -2.38 -4.67 -8.88
CA GLN A 262 -2.90 -4.28 -10.20
C GLN A 262 -3.65 -5.39 -10.94
N TYR A 263 -3.41 -6.65 -10.58
CA TYR A 263 -4.03 -7.83 -11.20
C TYR A 263 -4.98 -8.59 -10.26
N SER A 264 -5.20 -8.09 -9.02
CA SER A 264 -6.02 -8.82 -8.04
C SER A 264 -7.50 -8.86 -8.40
N SER A 265 -7.95 -8.07 -9.38
CA SER A 265 -9.35 -8.03 -9.83
C SER A 265 -9.66 -8.94 -11.02
N THR A 266 -8.65 -9.54 -11.67
CA THR A 266 -8.86 -10.36 -12.88
C THR A 266 -9.18 -11.83 -12.60
N THR A 267 -9.14 -12.26 -11.33
CA THR A 267 -9.22 -13.67 -10.97
C THR A 267 -10.38 -13.94 -10.03
N GLY A 268 -11.50 -14.38 -10.59
CA GLY A 268 -12.42 -15.30 -9.91
C GLY A 268 -11.83 -16.70 -9.74
N THR A 269 -10.55 -16.80 -9.35
CA THR A 269 -9.88 -18.07 -9.07
C THR A 269 -9.39 -18.09 -7.63
N THR A 270 -9.90 -19.08 -6.91
CA THR A 270 -9.54 -19.54 -5.57
C THR A 270 -8.02 -19.47 -5.32
N PRO A 271 -7.55 -19.06 -4.13
CA PRO A 271 -6.14 -18.97 -3.81
C PRO A 271 -5.42 -20.31 -4.02
N THR A 272 -4.42 -20.34 -4.89
CA THR A 272 -3.46 -21.45 -4.96
C THR A 272 -2.40 -21.25 -3.89
N THR A 273 -2.26 -22.26 -3.03
CA THR A 273 -1.20 -22.44 -2.05
C THR A 273 0.19 -22.30 -2.69
N PRO A 274 1.15 -21.60 -2.07
CA PRO A 274 2.50 -21.48 -2.62
C PRO A 274 3.27 -22.79 -2.44
N THR A 275 3.59 -23.47 -3.54
CA THR A 275 4.53 -24.61 -3.53
C THR A 275 5.94 -24.10 -3.82
N THR A 276 6.83 -24.24 -2.86
CA THR A 276 8.27 -23.99 -2.99
C THR A 276 8.99 -25.23 -3.53
N ALA A 277 10.08 -24.97 -4.27
CA ALA A 277 11.27 -25.79 -4.51
C ALA A 277 11.29 -26.80 -5.70
N THR A 278 12.05 -26.37 -6.72
CA THR A 278 13.25 -27.01 -7.31
C THR A 278 13.27 -28.52 -7.57
N THR A 279 13.41 -28.89 -8.84
CA THR A 279 14.35 -29.92 -9.39
C THR A 279 14.30 -29.79 -10.91
N ASP A 280 15.37 -29.38 -11.57
CA ASP A 280 16.50 -30.19 -12.04
C ASP A 280 16.16 -31.12 -13.23
N THR A 281 17.03 -31.05 -14.22
CA THR A 281 16.83 -31.53 -15.59
C THR A 281 17.11 -33.01 -15.67
N THR A 282 16.14 -33.86 -16.00
CA THR A 282 16.40 -35.10 -16.75
C THR A 282 15.17 -35.59 -17.51
N THR A 283 15.43 -35.95 -18.76
CA THR A 283 14.57 -36.59 -19.74
C THR A 283 14.05 -37.95 -19.26
N ALA A 284 12.75 -38.20 -19.32
CA ALA A 284 12.21 -39.55 -19.35
C ALA A 284 10.88 -39.62 -20.12
N THR A 285 10.81 -40.67 -20.92
CA THR A 285 9.85 -41.07 -21.94
C THR A 285 8.44 -41.32 -21.43
N THR A 286 7.46 -41.09 -22.31
CA THR A 286 6.06 -41.51 -22.21
C THR A 286 5.94 -43.02 -21.99
N ASP A 287 5.19 -43.45 -20.98
CA ASP A 287 4.45 -44.70 -21.07
C ASP A 287 3.15 -44.65 -20.25
N ALA A 288 2.10 -45.16 -20.88
CA ALA A 288 0.73 -45.15 -20.40
C ALA A 288 0.43 -46.48 -19.71
N SER A 289 0.56 -46.54 -18.39
CA SER A 289 -0.12 -47.56 -17.59
C SER A 289 -0.04 -47.22 -16.11
N THR A 290 -1.19 -46.93 -15.49
CA THR A 290 -1.69 -47.52 -14.23
C THR A 290 -2.83 -46.68 -13.67
N CYS A 291 -4.06 -47.13 -13.91
CA CYS A 291 -5.19 -46.81 -13.03
C CYS A 291 -5.00 -47.59 -11.74
N ALA A 292 -4.81 -46.90 -10.62
CA ALA A 292 -4.93 -47.49 -9.29
C ALA A 292 -6.17 -46.92 -8.61
N THR A 293 -7.13 -47.81 -8.35
CA THR A 293 -8.31 -47.56 -7.54
C THR A 293 -7.90 -47.28 -6.09
N THR A 294 -8.35 -46.16 -5.53
CA THR A 294 -8.35 -45.98 -4.06
C THR A 294 -9.76 -45.63 -3.60
N ASN A 295 -10.28 -46.46 -2.70
CA ASN A 295 -11.55 -46.26 -2.02
C ASN A 295 -11.41 -45.09 -1.03
N ILE A 296 -12.22 -44.04 -1.20
CA ILE A 296 -12.29 -42.91 -0.28
C ILE A 296 -13.43 -43.17 0.73
N SER A 297 -13.12 -43.01 2.02
CA SER A 297 -14.06 -43.02 3.14
C SER A 297 -15.12 -41.92 2.98
N PRO A 298 -16.39 -42.14 3.37
CA PRO A 298 -17.47 -41.20 3.09
C PRO A 298 -17.47 -40.11 4.14
N ASP A 299 -16.78 -39.01 3.89
CA ASP A 299 -17.09 -37.69 4.45
C ASP A 299 -16.21 -36.66 3.73
N ILE A 300 -16.66 -36.21 2.55
CA ILE A 300 -16.42 -34.90 1.93
C ILE A 300 -17.15 -34.90 0.58
N VAL A 301 -18.19 -34.06 0.46
CA VAL A 301 -18.86 -33.75 -0.81
C VAL A 301 -18.12 -32.57 -1.43
N GLY A 302 -17.26 -32.85 -2.41
CA GLY A 302 -16.63 -31.87 -3.28
C GLY A 302 -16.84 -32.30 -4.73
N ILE A 303 -17.58 -31.50 -5.49
CA ILE A 303 -17.93 -31.73 -6.90
C ILE A 303 -16.68 -31.51 -7.76
N ILE A 304 -16.17 -32.55 -8.41
CA ILE A 304 -15.27 -32.45 -9.57
C ILE A 304 -16.15 -32.28 -10.80
N VAL A 305 -15.97 -31.16 -11.52
CA VAL A 305 -16.62 -30.91 -12.81
C VAL A 305 -15.90 -31.71 -13.89
N GLY A 306 -16.45 -32.88 -14.21
CA GLY A 306 -16.21 -33.63 -15.43
C GLY A 306 -17.56 -34.15 -15.94
N VAL A 307 -17.85 -33.97 -17.22
CA VAL A 307 -19.15 -34.34 -17.80
C VAL A 307 -19.31 -35.85 -17.74
N VAL A 308 -20.13 -36.36 -16.82
CA VAL A 308 -20.49 -37.78 -16.73
C VAL A 308 -21.89 -37.97 -17.28
N ALA A 309 -22.02 -38.75 -18.36
CA ALA A 309 -23.31 -39.27 -18.79
C ALA A 309 -23.60 -40.58 -18.03
N VAL A 310 -24.67 -40.60 -17.24
CA VAL A 310 -25.10 -41.80 -16.51
C VAL A 310 -26.19 -42.50 -17.30
N VAL A 311 -25.96 -43.76 -17.69
CA VAL A 311 -27.00 -44.68 -18.15
C VAL A 311 -26.88 -45.96 -17.32
N GLY A 312 -27.79 -46.15 -16.36
CA GLY A 312 -27.77 -47.32 -15.47
C GLY A 312 -26.61 -47.33 -14.48
N THR A 313 -26.17 -48.52 -14.06
CA THR A 313 -25.25 -48.72 -12.91
C THR A 313 -23.76 -48.76 -13.28
N THR A 314 -23.37 -48.25 -14.44
CA THR A 314 -21.96 -48.27 -14.90
C THR A 314 -21.52 -46.88 -15.35
N VAL A 315 -20.36 -46.43 -14.86
CA VAL A 315 -19.72 -45.16 -15.23
C VAL A 315 -18.50 -45.46 -16.11
N THR A 316 -18.41 -44.81 -17.26
CA THR A 316 -17.26 -44.89 -18.18
C THR A 316 -16.67 -43.49 -18.35
N CYS A 317 -15.36 -43.33 -18.15
CA CYS A 317 -14.67 -42.07 -18.43
C CYS A 317 -14.51 -41.90 -19.96
N ILE A 318 -14.86 -40.73 -20.49
CA ILE A 318 -14.53 -40.29 -21.85
C ILE A 318 -13.42 -39.25 -21.75
#